data_AF-A0AAP2E5D1-F1
#
_entry.id   AF-A0AAP2E5D1-F1
#
_cell.length_a   1.000
_cell.length_b   1.000
_cell.length_c   1.000
_cell.angle_alpha   90.00
_cell.angle_beta   90.00
_cell.angle_gamma   90.00
#
_symmetry.space_group_name_H-M   'P 1'
#
loop_
_entity.id
_entity.type
_entity.pdbx_description
1 polymer ?
#
loop_
_entity_poly.entity_id
_entity_poly.type
_entity_poly.pdbx_seq_one_letter_code
_entity_poly.pdbx_strand_id
1 'polypeptide(L)' 'YVYRVGNVDAWSEWYQLRLPDMQHKKLSFLYFGDAQNEIKSMWARVIREAFKTAPQVDFMLHAGDLIHNYDNDAEWG' A
#
# COMPACT_ATOMS: atom_id res chain seq x y z
N TYR A 1 -8.58 -12.16 7.96
CA TYR A 1 -9.02 -12.67 6.65
C TYR A 1 -7.82 -12.90 5.77
N VAL A 2 -7.89 -13.88 4.89
CA VAL A 2 -6.84 -14.18 3.92
C VAL A 2 -7.52 -14.29 2.56
N TYR A 3 -6.94 -13.68 1.53
CA TYR A 3 -7.45 -13.73 0.17
C TYR A 3 -6.31 -13.83 -0.83
N ARG A 4 -6.61 -14.25 -2.06
CA ARG A 4 -5.70 -14.19 -3.20
C ARG A 4 -6.50 -13.93 -4.46
N VAL A 5 -5.85 -13.41 -5.49
CA VAL A 5 -6.48 -13.10 -6.77
C VAL A 5 -5.94 -14.05 -7.82
N GLY A 6 -6.78 -14.53 -8.72
CA GLY A 6 -6.34 -15.42 -9.77
C GLY A 6 -7.43 -15.69 -10.80
N ASN A 7 -7.03 -16.37 -11.86
CA ASN A 7 -7.91 -16.94 -12.87
C ASN A 7 -7.73 -18.48 -12.87
N VAL A 8 -8.21 -19.15 -13.92
CA VAL A 8 -8.13 -20.62 -14.02
C VAL A 8 -6.69 -21.12 -14.06
N ASP A 9 -5.78 -20.35 -14.67
CA ASP A 9 -4.43 -20.80 -15.02
C ASP A 9 -3.34 -20.24 -14.10
N ALA A 10 -3.61 -19.13 -13.41
CA ALA A 10 -2.63 -18.43 -12.58
C ALA A 10 -3.26 -17.81 -11.33
N TRP A 11 -2.49 -17.82 -10.24
CA TRP A 11 -2.89 -17.28 -8.95
C TRP A 11 -1.77 -16.46 -8.33
N SER A 12 -2.14 -15.37 -7.65
CA SER A 12 -1.23 -14.61 -6.80
C SER A 12 -0.83 -15.41 -5.55
N GLU A 13 0.14 -14.87 -4.83
CA GLU A 13 0.38 -15.24 -3.44
C GLU A 13 -0.84 -14.95 -2.55
N TRP A 14 -0.80 -15.46 -1.33
CA TRP A 14 -1.82 -15.19 -0.32
C TRP A 14 -1.57 -13.86 0.38
N TYR A 15 -2.59 -13.00 0.42
CA TYR A 15 -2.61 -11.74 1.14
C TYR A 15 -3.42 -11.84 2.42
N GLN A 16 -2.94 -11.20 3.48
CA GLN A 16 -3.59 -11.20 4.79
C GLN A 16 -4.13 -9.80 5.12
N LEU A 17 -5.35 -9.77 5.65
CA LEU A 17 -6.11 -8.58 6.02
C LEU A 17 -6.61 -8.75 7.46
N ARG A 18 -6.40 -7.73 8.29
CA ARG A 18 -7.04 -7.59 9.59
C ARG A 18 -8.16 -6.55 9.48
N LEU A 19 -9.39 -6.93 9.82
CA LEU A 19 -10.48 -5.96 9.87
C LEU A 19 -10.35 -5.05 11.10
N PRO A 20 -10.89 -3.82 11.04
CA PRO A 20 -10.98 -2.95 12.20
C PRO A 20 -11.71 -3.62 13.36
N ASP A 21 -11.31 -3.28 14.58
CA ASP A 21 -12.09 -3.62 15.77
C ASP A 21 -13.35 -2.73 15.83
N MET A 22 -14.49 -3.33 16.15
CA MET A 22 -15.76 -2.61 16.31
C MET A 22 -15.83 -1.82 17.62
N GLN A 23 -14.91 -2.07 18.54
CA GLN A 23 -14.73 -1.29 19.76
C GLN A 23 -13.89 -0.06 19.43
N HIS A 24 -14.21 1.10 20.03
CA HIS A 24 -13.51 2.38 19.86
C HIS A 24 -12.07 2.34 20.40
N LYS A 25 -11.20 1.57 19.76
CA LYS A 25 -9.77 1.47 20.06
C LYS A 25 -9.01 2.60 19.38
N LYS A 26 -7.81 2.87 19.88
CA LYS A 26 -6.88 3.82 19.26
C LYS A 26 -6.55 3.33 17.84
N LEU A 27 -6.54 4.26 16.89
CA LEU A 27 -6.22 4.03 15.49
C LEU A 27 -4.80 4.51 15.20
N SER A 28 -4.07 3.74 14.40
CA SER A 28 -2.71 4.07 13.96
C SER A 28 -2.61 3.94 12.45
N PHE A 29 -2.06 4.96 11.79
CA PHE A 29 -1.90 4.94 10.34
C PHE A 29 -0.64 5.69 9.93
N LEU A 30 -0.11 5.33 8.77
CA LEU A 30 0.95 6.06 8.11
C LEU A 30 0.34 7.01 7.09
N TYR A 31 0.81 8.25 7.06
CA TYR A 31 0.33 9.28 6.15
C TYR A 31 1.42 9.61 5.13
N PHE A 32 1.04 9.58 3.86
CA PHE A 32 1.92 9.79 2.72
C PHE A 32 1.32 10.78 1.74
N GLY A 33 2.17 11.39 0.92
CA GLY A 33 1.80 12.22 -0.21
C GLY A 33 3.02 12.44 -1.10
N ASP A 34 2.77 12.94 -2.31
CA ASP A 34 3.81 13.39 -3.24
C ASP A 34 4.86 12.31 -3.58
N ALA A 35 4.40 11.17 -4.09
CA ALA A 35 5.27 10.06 -4.51
C ALA A 35 5.79 10.19 -5.96
N GLN A 36 5.28 11.18 -6.71
CA GLN A 36 5.29 11.32 -8.18
C GLN A 36 6.61 10.99 -8.90
N ASN A 37 7.75 11.14 -8.23
CA ASN A 37 9.07 10.95 -8.83
C ASN A 37 9.74 9.67 -8.34
N GLU A 38 10.46 9.00 -9.23
CA GLU A 38 11.28 7.83 -8.86
C GLU A 38 10.48 6.72 -8.16
N ILE A 39 9.23 6.50 -8.62
CA ILE A 39 8.26 5.60 -7.98
C ILE A 39 8.83 4.18 -7.76
N LYS A 40 9.49 3.63 -8.78
CA LYS A 40 10.06 2.28 -8.73
C LYS A 40 11.38 2.21 -7.94
N SER A 41 12.21 3.26 -7.99
CA SER A 41 13.55 3.27 -7.38
C SER A 41 13.55 3.72 -5.93
N MET A 42 12.84 4.80 -5.61
CA MET A 42 12.85 5.47 -4.29
C MET A 42 11.56 5.24 -3.52
N TRP A 43 10.39 5.49 -4.11
CA TRP A 43 9.13 5.37 -3.40
C TRP A 43 8.89 3.95 -2.87
N ALA A 44 9.19 2.93 -3.69
CA ALA A 44 9.14 1.53 -3.27
C ALA A 44 10.02 1.22 -2.06
N ARG A 45 11.11 1.97 -1.82
CA ARG A 45 11.95 1.81 -0.61
C ARG A 45 11.26 2.41 0.61
N VAL A 46 10.66 3.59 0.47
CA VAL A 46 9.93 4.27 1.56
C VAL A 46 8.81 3.39 2.09
N ILE A 47 7.97 2.82 1.21
CA ILE A 47 6.89 1.92 1.63
C ILE A 47 7.44 0.69 2.35
N ARG A 48 8.49 0.05 1.82
CA ARG A 48 9.10 -1.13 2.45
C ARG A 48 9.68 -0.82 3.82
N GLU A 49 10.40 0.29 3.98
CA GLU A 49 10.95 0.69 5.28
C GLU A 49 9.86 1.09 6.27
N ALA A 50 8.78 1.73 5.80
CA ALA A 50 7.64 2.06 6.65
C ALA A 50 6.95 0.79 7.19
N PHE A 51 6.74 -0.22 6.34
CA PHE A 51 6.23 -1.53 6.75
C PHE A 51 7.12 -2.22 7.78
N LYS A 52 8.45 -2.17 7.60
CA LYS A 52 9.40 -2.76 8.55
C LYS A 52 9.42 -2.04 9.90
N THR A 53 9.35 -0.71 9.87
CA THR A 53 9.50 0.14 11.05
C THR A 53 8.22 0.20 11.88
N ALA A 54 7.06 0.11 11.22
CA ALA A 54 5.76 0.23 11.86
C ALA A 54 4.84 -0.96 11.52
N PRO A 55 5.20 -2.21 11.85
CA PRO A 55 4.47 -3.40 11.41
C PRO A 55 3.06 -3.51 12.03
N GLN A 56 2.79 -2.78 13.12
CA GLN A 56 1.49 -2.80 13.80
C GLN A 56 0.50 -1.73 13.31
N VAL A 57 0.83 -0.91 12.31
CA VAL A 57 -0.12 0.12 11.83
C VAL A 57 -1.39 -0.52 11.26
N ASP A 58 -2.52 0.17 11.42
CA ASP A 58 -3.81 -0.36 10.99
C ASP A 58 -4.02 -0.21 9.48
N PHE A 59 -3.56 0.91 8.91
CA PHE A 59 -3.61 1.17 7.47
C PHE A 59 -2.62 2.27 7.05
N MET A 60 -2.53 2.51 5.75
CA MET A 60 -1.78 3.61 5.14
C MET A 60 -2.76 4.54 4.43
N LEU A 61 -2.55 5.85 4.56
CA LEU A 61 -3.31 6.88 3.87
C LEU A 61 -2.38 7.65 2.94
N HIS A 62 -2.66 7.62 1.64
CA HIS A 62 -1.95 8.42 0.65
C HIS A 62 -2.84 9.58 0.19
N ALA A 63 -2.40 10.82 0.38
CA ALA A 63 -3.26 12.00 0.29
C ALA A 63 -3.30 12.69 -1.08
N GLY A 64 -2.61 12.15 -2.09
CA GLY A 64 -2.57 12.70 -3.44
C GLY A 64 -1.22 12.48 -4.09
N ASP A 65 -1.09 12.92 -5.34
CA ASP A 65 0.17 12.98 -6.07
C ASP A 65 0.91 11.63 -6.10
N LEU A 66 0.16 10.59 -6.52
CA LEU A 66 0.65 9.21 -6.61
C LEU A 66 1.65 9.05 -7.76
N ILE A 67 1.39 9.71 -8.88
CA ILE A 67 2.17 9.67 -10.11
C ILE A 67 2.34 11.08 -10.68
N HIS A 68 3.33 11.28 -11.54
CA HIS A 68 3.63 12.58 -12.12
C HIS A 68 2.78 12.87 -13.36
N ASN A 69 2.69 11.90 -14.27
CA ASN A 69 2.01 12.05 -15.55
C ASN A 69 0.77 11.17 -15.62
N TYR A 70 -0.42 11.76 -15.53
CA TYR A 70 -1.69 11.04 -15.37
C TYR A 70 -1.96 9.98 -16.46
N ASP A 71 -1.44 10.17 -17.68
CA ASP A 71 -1.61 9.30 -18.85
C ASP A 71 -0.43 8.34 -19.08
N ASN A 72 0.57 8.34 -18.21
CA ASN A 72 1.70 7.43 -18.29
C ASN A 72 1.43 6.13 -17.52
N ASP A 73 0.92 5.11 -18.22
CA ASP A 73 0.63 3.77 -17.68
C ASP A 73 1.84 3.15 -16.96
N ALA A 74 3.07 3.42 -17.42
CA ALA A 74 4.27 2.86 -16.82
C ALA A 74 4.56 3.37 -15.39
N GLU A 75 3.99 4.52 -15.00
CA GLU A 75 4.04 5.06 -13.63
C GLU A 75 3.00 4.39 -12.71
N TRP A 76 1.88 3.89 -13.26
CA TRP A 76 0.88 3.14 -12.52
C TRP A 76 1.32 1.70 -12.22
N GLY A 77 1.98 1.04 -13.19
CA GLY A 77 2.41 -0.36 -13.08
C GLY A 77 1.57 -1.28 -13.94
#